data_AF-A0A3A0B073-F1
#
_entry.id   AF-A0A3A0B073-F1
#
_cell.length_a   1.000
_cell.length_b   1.000
_cell.length_c   1.000
_cell.angle_alpha   90.00
_cell.angle_beta   90.00
_cell.angle_gamma   90.00
#
_symmetry.space_group_name_H-M   'P 1'
#
loop_
_entity.id
_entity.type
_entity.pdbx_description
1 polymer ?
#
loop_
_entity_poly.entity_id
_entity_poly.type
_entity_poly.pdbx_seq_one_letter_code
_entity_poly.pdbx_strand_id
1 'polypeptide(L)'
;MHTTLIRPADLTPHLADPRWVVVDCRFDLANPGDLWLHARNMPGAHVILRWNGPDDAGVLTRAASLAAWYSDGRGSTTVPVDVTERRFVRKIRGGGPGLVTYRNERTLDVHPRAETELNLTGV
;
A
#
# COMPACT_ATOMS: atom_id res chain seq x y z
N MET A 1 -12.39 -5.48 -11.73
CA MET A 1 -12.80 -4.22 -11.09
C MET A 1 -11.66 -3.80 -10.17
N HIS A 2 -11.06 -2.63 -10.37
CA HIS A 2 -10.04 -2.14 -9.44
C HIS A 2 -10.74 -1.22 -8.44
N THR A 3 -10.89 -1.69 -7.21
CA THR A 3 -11.39 -0.88 -6.12
C THR A 3 -10.26 0.05 -5.69
N THR A 4 -10.27 1.29 -6.16
CA THR A 4 -9.53 2.37 -5.49
C THR A 4 -10.24 2.59 -4.16
N LEU A 5 -9.60 2.21 -3.05
CA LEU A 5 -10.19 2.27 -1.71
C LEU A 5 -10.13 3.67 -1.07
N ILE A 6 -9.79 4.70 -1.84
CA ILE A 6 -9.88 6.07 -1.37
C ILE A 6 -10.62 6.91 -2.40
N ARG A 7 -11.73 7.54 -1.98
CA ARG A 7 -12.37 8.53 -2.84
C ARG A 7 -11.46 9.76 -2.85
N PRO A 8 -11.26 10.41 -4.00
CA PRO A 8 -10.40 11.59 -4.06
C PRO A 8 -10.77 12.72 -3.07
N ALA A 9 -12.04 12.84 -2.70
CA ALA A 9 -12.51 13.77 -1.68
C ALA A 9 -11.95 13.46 -0.27
N ASP A 10 -11.77 12.17 0.04
CA ASP A 10 -11.26 11.70 1.32
C ASP A 10 -9.75 11.99 1.45
N LEU A 11 -9.03 12.25 0.35
CA LEU A 11 -7.58 12.56 0.38
C LEU A 11 -7.29 13.98 0.87
N THR A 12 -8.20 14.93 0.61
CA THR A 12 -7.95 16.37 0.77
C THR A 12 -7.54 16.76 2.21
N PRO A 13 -8.20 16.24 3.27
CA PRO A 13 -7.79 16.50 4.65
C PRO A 13 -6.43 15.87 5.01
N HIS A 14 -6.08 14.76 4.36
CA HIS A 14 -4.89 13.98 4.69
C HIS A 14 -3.64 14.42 3.91
N LEU A 15 -3.77 15.24 2.87
CA LEU A 15 -2.62 15.83 2.15
C LEU A 15 -1.67 16.64 3.06
N ALA A 16 -2.17 17.12 4.20
CA ALA A 16 -1.40 17.89 5.19
C ALA A 16 -0.83 17.03 6.34
N ASP A 17 -1.27 15.78 6.49
CA ASP A 17 -0.78 14.86 7.53
C ASP A 17 0.42 14.05 6.97
N PRO A 18 1.57 13.96 7.66
CA PRO A 18 2.67 13.11 7.23
C PRO A 18 2.50 11.61 7.54
N ARG A 19 1.40 11.17 8.17
CA ARG A 19 1.24 9.81 8.74
C ARG A 19 0.31 8.85 8.00
N TRP A 20 -0.21 9.20 6.83
CA TRP A 20 -1.30 8.43 6.21
C TRP A 20 -0.87 7.51 5.07
N VAL A 21 -1.76 6.58 4.74
CA VAL A 21 -1.59 5.52 3.75
C VAL A 21 -2.59 5.73 2.62
N VAL A 22 -2.12 5.87 1.38
CA VAL A 22 -2.96 5.89 0.18
C VAL A 22 -3.14 4.45 -0.30
N VAL A 23 -4.35 4.01 -0.63
CA VAL A 23 -4.56 2.78 -1.39
C VAL A 23 -4.85 3.18 -2.83
N ASP A 24 -3.78 3.35 -3.62
CA ASP A 24 -3.85 3.80 -5.01
C ASP A 24 -3.23 2.76 -5.96
N CYS A 25 -4.08 2.21 -6.82
CA CYS A 25 -3.72 1.28 -7.88
C CYS A 25 -3.28 1.95 -9.19
N ARG A 26 -3.45 3.27 -9.32
CA ARG A 26 -3.08 4.05 -10.50
C ARG A 26 -1.72 4.74 -10.35
N PHE A 27 -1.26 4.94 -9.13
CA PHE A 27 -0.02 5.63 -8.79
C PHE A 27 0.04 7.11 -9.15
N ASP A 28 -1.10 7.75 -9.36
CA ASP A 28 -1.17 9.14 -9.80
C ASP A 28 -0.84 10.10 -8.64
N LEU A 29 -0.91 9.61 -7.40
CA LEU A 29 -0.75 10.39 -6.17
C LEU A 29 0.59 10.16 -5.44
N ALA A 30 1.45 9.30 -5.99
CA ALA A 30 2.66 8.83 -5.33
C ALA A 30 3.91 9.56 -5.85
N ASN A 31 4.70 10.12 -4.94
CA ASN A 31 6.03 10.67 -5.21
C ASN A 31 7.04 9.53 -5.42
N PRO A 32 8.16 9.79 -6.12
CA PRO A 32 9.19 8.77 -6.36
C PRO A 32 9.75 8.11 -5.09
N GLY A 33 9.83 8.84 -3.97
CA GLY A 33 10.35 8.35 -2.70
C GLY A 33 9.31 7.71 -1.77
N ASP A 34 8.02 7.75 -2.13
CA ASP A 34 6.98 7.11 -1.31
C ASP A 34 7.17 5.60 -1.34
N LEU A 35 6.78 4.91 -0.27
CA LEU A 35 6.86 3.45 -0.22
C LEU A 35 5.62 2.84 -0.86
N TRP A 36 5.84 1.87 -1.73
CA TRP A 36 4.84 1.00 -2.32
C TRP A 36 4.85 -0.35 -1.60
N LEU A 37 3.65 -0.85 -1.30
CA LEU A 37 3.42 -2.12 -0.64
C LEU A 37 2.38 -2.93 -1.43
N HIS A 38 2.61 -4.23 -1.52
CA HIS A 38 1.67 -5.16 -2.17
C HIS A 38 1.90 -6.59 -1.66
N ALA A 39 0.83 -7.38 -1.58
CA ALA A 39 0.94 -8.78 -1.22
C ALA A 39 1.76 -9.56 -2.26
N ARG A 40 2.78 -10.29 -1.80
CA ARG A 40 3.73 -10.97 -2.67
C ARG A 40 3.07 -12.14 -3.39
N ASN A 41 3.29 -12.24 -4.70
CA ASN A 41 2.84 -13.36 -5.54
C ASN A 41 1.33 -13.65 -5.52
N MET A 42 0.50 -12.65 -5.21
CA MET A 42 -0.96 -12.82 -5.21
C MET A 42 -1.67 -11.53 -5.63
N PRO A 43 -2.90 -11.61 -6.18
CA PRO A 43 -3.73 -10.44 -6.42
C PRO A 43 -4.01 -9.67 -5.12
N GLY A 44 -3.92 -8.35 -5.18
CA GLY A 44 -4.27 -7.49 -4.06
C GLY A 44 -4.22 -6.01 -4.40
N ALA A 45 -4.48 -5.19 -3.39
CA ALA A 45 -4.40 -3.75 -3.51
C ALA A 45 -2.95 -3.27 -3.50
N HIS A 46 -2.68 -2.24 -4.29
CA HIS A 46 -1.46 -1.45 -4.15
C HIS A 46 -1.65 -0.40 -3.06
N VAL A 47 -0.78 -0.44 -2.08
CA VAL A 47 -0.75 0.49 -0.97
C VAL A 47 0.46 1.39 -1.11
N ILE A 48 0.27 2.70 -0.99
CA ILE A 48 1.31 3.71 -1.01
C ILE A 48 1.36 4.35 0.37
N LEU A 49 2.48 4.22 1.05
CA LEU A 49 2.75 4.93 2.30
C LEU A 49 3.53 6.22 1.96
N ARG A 50 2.90 7.36 2.21
CA ARG A 50 3.55 8.67 2.12
C ARG A 50 4.15 9.00 3.48
N TRP A 51 5.46 9.21 3.52
CA TRP A 51 6.17 9.40 4.77
C TRP A 51 7.28 10.43 4.61
N ASN A 52 7.19 11.51 5.38
CA ASN A 52 8.17 12.62 5.38
C ASN A 52 9.08 12.60 6.62
N GLY A 53 9.06 11.54 7.44
CA GLY A 53 9.83 11.42 8.70
C GLY A 53 10.88 10.30 8.68
N PRO A 54 11.57 10.02 9.81
CA PRO A 54 12.41 8.83 9.95
C PRO A 54 11.54 7.56 9.91
N ASP A 55 12.03 6.47 9.31
CA ASP A 55 11.30 5.20 9.17
C ASP A 55 10.68 4.75 10.52
N ASP A 56 9.35 4.83 10.63
CA ASP A 56 8.60 4.27 11.76
C ASP A 56 8.17 2.84 11.40
N ALA A 57 8.85 1.87 12.02
CA ALA A 57 8.57 0.45 11.80
C ALA A 57 7.11 0.07 12.09
N GLY A 58 6.45 0.77 13.02
CA GLY A 58 5.04 0.56 13.35
C GLY A 58 4.13 1.03 12.22
N VAL A 59 4.38 2.20 11.64
CA VAL A 59 3.61 2.71 10.49
C VAL A 59 3.76 1.78 9.28
N LEU A 60 4.99 1.35 8.99
CA LEU A 60 5.26 0.43 7.90
C LEU A 60 4.51 -0.90 8.06
N THR A 61 4.52 -1.45 9.28
CA THR A 61 3.82 -2.71 9.60
C THR A 61 2.32 -2.55 9.42
N ARG A 62 1.72 -1.43 9.85
CA ARG A 62 0.28 -1.16 9.64
C ARG A 62 -0.06 -1.07 8.15
N ALA A 63 0.73 -0.35 7.36
CA ALA A 63 0.52 -0.25 5.92
C ALA A 63 0.63 -1.62 5.22
N ALA A 64 1.59 -2.45 5.65
CA ALA A 64 1.75 -3.81 5.12
C ALA A 64 0.56 -4.71 5.52
N SER A 65 0.11 -4.66 6.77
CA SER A 65 -1.09 -5.39 7.23
C SER A 65 -2.34 -5.01 6.44
N LEU A 66 -2.47 -3.73 6.03
CA LEU A 66 -3.56 -3.27 5.19
C LEU A 66 -3.46 -3.83 3.76
N ALA A 67 -2.26 -3.85 3.18
CA ALA A 67 -2.03 -4.47 1.87
C ALA A 67 -2.35 -5.97 1.88
N ALA A 68 -2.02 -6.66 2.97
CA ALA A 68 -2.37 -8.07 3.19
C ALA A 68 -3.88 -8.29 3.40
N TRP A 69 -4.57 -7.35 4.06
CA TRP A 69 -6.03 -7.44 4.23
C TRP A 69 -6.79 -7.29 2.91
N TYR A 70 -6.29 -6.43 2.02
CA TYR A 70 -6.87 -6.20 0.70
C TYR A 70 -6.25 -7.05 -0.41
N SER A 71 -5.80 -8.25 -0.06
CA SER A 71 -5.34 -9.26 -1.01
C SER A 71 -6.13 -10.56 -0.86
N ASP A 72 -5.87 -11.50 -1.78
CA ASP A 72 -6.39 -12.87 -1.66
C ASP A 72 -5.85 -13.61 -0.41
N GLY A 73 -4.81 -13.07 0.25
CA GLY A 73 -4.22 -13.59 1.48
C GLY A 73 -4.95 -13.20 2.78
N ARG A 74 -6.07 -12.46 2.71
CA ARG A 74 -6.78 -11.94 3.89
C ARG A 74 -7.12 -12.98 4.97
N GLY A 75 -7.39 -14.23 4.58
CA GLY A 75 -7.74 -15.32 5.50
C GLY A 75 -6.53 -16.07 6.08
N SER A 76 -5.31 -15.75 5.65
CA SER A 76 -4.09 -16.39 6.12
C SER A 76 -3.66 -15.83 7.47
N THR A 77 -3.00 -16.65 8.28
CA THR A 77 -2.37 -16.19 9.53
C THR A 77 -1.35 -15.10 9.22
N THR A 78 -0.49 -15.33 8.23
CA THR A 78 0.58 -14.41 7.84
C THR A 78 0.62 -14.30 6.33
N VAL A 79 0.85 -13.09 5.81
CA VAL A 79 0.97 -12.81 4.39
C VAL A 79 2.30 -12.09 4.14
N PRO A 80 3.11 -12.57 3.18
CA PRO A 80 4.29 -11.85 2.74
C PRO A 80 3.88 -10.61 1.94
N VAL A 81 4.39 -9.45 2.32
CA VAL A 81 4.13 -8.16 1.67
C VAL A 81 5.45 -7.56 1.21
N ASP A 82 5.55 -7.30 -0.08
CA ASP A 82 6.72 -6.65 -0.67
C ASP A 82 6.61 -5.14 -0.49
N VAL A 83 7.71 -4.53 -0.09
CA VAL A 83 7.86 -3.09 0.13
C VAL A 83 9.03 -2.59 -0.68
N THR A 84 8.81 -1.56 -1.50
CA THR A 84 9.88 -0.86 -2.19
C THR A 84 9.52 0.60 -2.40
N GLU A 85 10.47 1.45 -2.77
CA GLU A 85 10.13 2.80 -3.16
C GLU A 85 9.40 2.83 -4.49
N ARG A 86 8.43 3.74 -4.61
CA ARG A 86 7.59 3.90 -5.79
C ARG A 86 8.41 4.12 -7.06
N ARG A 87 9.57 4.79 -6.99
CA ARG A 87 10.49 4.96 -8.12
C ARG A 87 11.02 3.66 -8.71
N PHE A 88 10.96 2.54 -8.00
CA PHE A 88 11.34 1.22 -8.52
C PHE A 88 10.18 0.45 -9.13
N VAL A 89 8.94 0.90 -8.92
CA VAL A 89 7.73 0.30 -9.50
C VAL A 89 7.44 0.88 -10.88
N ARG A 90 7.10 0.04 -11.84
CA ARG A 90 6.77 0.41 -13.22
C ARG A 90 5.55 -0.36 -13.69
N LYS A 91 4.60 0.34 -14.34
CA LYS A 91 3.48 -0.30 -15.02
C LYS A 91 4.01 -1.11 -16.21
N ILE A 92 3.48 -2.32 -16.42
CA ILE A 92 3.82 -3.13 -17.60
C ILE A 92 3.13 -2.51 -18.81
N ARG A 93 3.92 -2.11 -19.82
CA ARG A 93 3.37 -1.51 -21.04
C ARG A 93 2.61 -2.58 -21.83
N GLY A 94 1.33 -2.33 -22.11
CA GLY A 94 0.45 -3.31 -22.75
C GLY A 94 -0.08 -4.40 -21.80
N GLY A 95 0.28 -4.36 -20.52
CA GLY A 95 -0.32 -5.20 -19.50
C GLY A 95 -1.73 -4.74 -19.14
N GLY A 96 -2.52 -5.64 -18.57
CA GLY A 96 -3.81 -5.30 -17.96
C GLY A 96 -3.66 -4.25 -16.85
N PRO A 97 -4.73 -3.51 -16.51
CA PRO A 97 -4.67 -2.52 -15.45
C PRO A 97 -4.23 -3.18 -14.13
N GLY A 98 -3.41 -2.48 -13.33
CA GLY A 98 -2.84 -2.99 -12.08
C GLY A 98 -1.56 -3.83 -12.24
N LEU A 99 -1.20 -4.27 -13.45
CA LEU A 99 0.04 -5.03 -13.63
C LEU A 99 1.28 -4.14 -13.55
N VAL A 100 2.17 -4.50 -12.62
CA VAL A 100 3.42 -3.79 -12.36
C VAL A 100 4.62 -4.74 -12.27
N THR A 101 5.79 -4.23 -12.65
CA THR A 101 7.09 -4.78 -12.29
C THR A 101 7.72 -3.89 -11.23
N TYR A 102 8.45 -4.48 -10.29
CA TYR A 102 9.19 -3.77 -9.26
C TYR A 102 10.53 -4.46 -9.00
N ARG A 103 11.42 -3.77 -8.30
CA ARG A 103 12.75 -4.25 -7.91
C ARG A 103 13.16 -3.56 -6.61
N ASN A 104 14.24 -4.03 -6.00
CA ASN A 104 14.77 -3.47 -4.75
C ASN A 104 13.71 -3.54 -3.62
N GLU A 105 12.93 -4.60 -3.61
CA GLU A 105 11.95 -4.87 -2.58
C GLU A 105 12.59 -5.52 -1.35
N ARG A 106 12.00 -5.23 -0.19
CA ARG A 106 12.13 -6.06 1.01
C ARG A 106 10.76 -6.67 1.30
N THR A 107 10.74 -7.90 1.80
CA THR A 107 9.49 -8.57 2.16
C THR A 107 9.28 -8.53 3.66
N LEU A 108 8.05 -8.21 4.07
CA LEU A 108 7.60 -8.23 5.45
C LEU A 108 6.53 -9.30 5.61
N ASP A 109 6.68 -10.17 6.60
CA ASP A 109 5.65 -11.12 6.98
C ASP A 109 4.72 -10.46 8.00
N VAL A 110 3.46 -10.25 7.63
CA VAL A 110 2.50 -9.51 8.44
C VAL A 110 1.17 -10.24 8.59
N HIS A 111 0.50 -9.99 9.71
CA HIS A 111 -0.88 -10.39 9.90
C HIS A 111 -1.81 -9.44 9.13
N PRO A 112 -2.74 -9.93 8.30
CA PRO A 112 -3.77 -9.10 7.68
C PRO A 112 -4.62 -8.39 8.75
N ARG A 113 -4.85 -7.08 8.60
CA ARG A 113 -5.70 -6.30 9.53
C ARG A 113 -6.54 -5.27 8.79
N ALA A 114 -7.81 -5.17 9.16
CA ALA A 114 -8.73 -4.16 8.64
C ALA A 114 -8.36 -2.74 9.10
N GLU A 115 -8.83 -1.71 8.41
CA GLU A 115 -8.65 -0.30 8.80
C GLU A 115 -9.14 -0.02 10.22
N THR A 116 -10.26 -0.62 10.61
CA THR A 116 -10.84 -0.49 11.96
C THR A 116 -9.91 -1.01 13.04
N GLU A 117 -9.16 -2.08 12.77
CA GLU A 117 -8.19 -2.66 13.72
C GLU A 117 -6.88 -1.86 13.76
N LEU A 118 -6.59 -1.13 12.69
CA LEU A 118 -5.41 -0.29 12.55
C LEU A 118 -5.63 1.16 13.02
N ASN A 119 -6.84 1.49 13.50
CA ASN A 119 -7.29 2.84 13.86
C ASN A 119 -7.11 3.85 12.71
N LEU A 120 -7.30 3.40 11.47
CA LEU A 120 -7.19 4.24 10.27
C LEU A 120 -8.52 4.88 9.88
N THR A 121 -9.64 4.49 10.49
CA THR A 121 -10.99 5.02 10.24
C THR A 121 -11.35 6.25 11.08
N GLY A 122 -10.39 6.87 11.77
CA GLY A 122 -10.62 7.99 12.67
C GLY A 122 -10.49 9.36 12.00
N VAL A 123 -11.63 10.01 11.75
CA VAL A 123 -11.84 11.44 12.03
C VAL A 123 -12.70 11.53 13.28
#